data_AF-A0A0F9CQE7-F1
#
_entry.id   AF-A0A0F9CQE7-F1
#
_cell.length_a   1.000
_cell.length_b   1.000
_cell.length_c   1.000
_cell.angle_alpha   90.00
_cell.angle_beta   90.00
_cell.angle_gamma   90.00
#
_symmetry.space_group_name_H-M   'P 1'
#
loop_
_entity.id
_entity.type
_entity.pdbx_description
1 polymer ?
#
loop_
_entity_poly.entity_id
_entity_poly.type
_entity_poly.pdbx_seq_one_letter_code
_entity_poly.pdbx_strand_id
1 'polypeptide(L)'
;DLLWGGDIKTFHPPAGVFDGVIGGPPCQVFSVLKRLNPKAGKHGNLIPEFERVVGEVRPRWFVMENVPAAPMPCVKDYGVTRAPLDNRQLGEAQSRPRIFLFGRKYSPGVHLRIPTVALESIEYSPAVCSDARQVPAAIGGSGKPKRIQARGGYRQGPGMGPRMSVAKMLELQGFPGDMLDECPFTAEGKRKAIGNGVPLPMGRAIAKAVRRALEEQAA
;
A
#
# COMPACT_ATOMS: atom_id res chain seq x y z
N ASP A 1 -21.97 -10.94 6.28
CA ASP A 1 -21.57 -10.74 7.67
C ASP A 1 -21.37 -9.24 7.86
N LEU A 2 -21.87 -8.65 8.95
CA LEU A 2 -21.72 -7.21 9.20
C LEU A 2 -20.27 -6.80 9.48
N LEU A 3 -19.41 -7.75 9.87
CA LEU A 3 -17.97 -7.55 10.09
C LEU A 3 -17.13 -7.83 8.84
N TRP A 4 -17.65 -8.56 7.84
CA TRP A 4 -16.90 -8.94 6.64
C TRP A 4 -17.57 -8.48 5.34
N GLY A 5 -16.94 -7.52 4.68
CA GLY A 5 -17.30 -7.05 3.34
C GLY A 5 -18.50 -6.09 3.32
N GLY A 6 -18.53 -5.18 2.35
CA GLY A 6 -19.60 -4.19 2.19
C GLY A 6 -19.09 -2.82 1.73
N ASP A 7 -20.01 -1.88 1.53
CA ASP A 7 -19.65 -0.48 1.30
C ASP A 7 -19.35 0.18 2.65
N ILE A 8 -18.18 0.80 2.76
CA ILE A 8 -17.76 1.50 3.97
C ILE A 8 -18.76 2.59 4.36
N LYS A 9 -19.47 3.19 3.39
CA LYS A 9 -20.45 4.27 3.64
C LYS A 9 -21.66 3.82 4.45
N THR A 10 -22.01 2.54 4.41
CA THR A 10 -23.12 1.97 5.17
C THR A 10 -22.65 1.10 6.34
N PHE A 11 -21.35 1.04 6.57
CA PHE A 11 -20.75 0.29 7.67
C PHE A 11 -20.65 1.16 8.92
N HIS A 12 -21.22 0.67 10.03
CA HIS A 12 -21.21 1.30 11.34
C HIS A 12 -20.69 0.30 12.40
N PRO A 13 -19.41 0.39 12.77
CA PRO A 13 -18.82 -0.49 13.77
C PRO A 13 -19.22 -0.11 15.20
N PRO A 14 -19.21 -1.07 16.15
CA PRO A 14 -19.47 -0.77 17.56
C PRO A 14 -18.32 0.03 18.19
N ALA A 15 -18.68 1.00 19.03
CA ALA A 15 -17.73 1.80 19.80
C ALA A 15 -17.11 0.99 20.96
N GLY A 16 -15.84 1.25 21.26
CA GLY A 16 -15.17 0.70 22.46
C GLY A 16 -14.80 -0.79 22.40
N VAL A 17 -15.00 -1.45 21.26
CA VAL A 17 -14.67 -2.87 21.05
C VAL A 17 -13.22 -3.05 20.58
N PHE A 18 -12.72 -2.13 19.75
CA PHE A 18 -11.41 -2.26 19.11
C PHE A 18 -10.38 -1.29 19.72
N ASP A 19 -9.20 -1.81 20.04
CA ASP A 19 -8.09 -1.00 20.55
C ASP A 19 -7.49 -0.08 19.48
N GLY A 20 -7.49 -0.52 18.21
CA GLY A 20 -6.89 0.19 17.10
C GLY A 20 -7.66 0.03 15.79
N VAL A 21 -7.47 0.98 14.86
CA VAL A 21 -7.99 0.92 13.49
C VAL A 21 -6.84 1.06 12.49
N ILE A 22 -6.78 0.16 11.50
CA ILE A 22 -5.85 0.28 10.37
C ILE A 22 -6.63 0.34 9.07
N GLY A 23 -6.19 1.17 8.12
CA GLY A 23 -6.85 1.23 6.82
C GLY A 23 -6.08 2.05 5.79
N GLY A 24 -6.40 1.83 4.51
CA GLY A 24 -5.86 2.60 3.40
C GLY A 24 -6.99 3.00 2.45
N PRO A 25 -7.72 4.09 2.74
CA PRO A 25 -8.79 4.54 1.86
C PRO A 25 -8.22 4.80 0.45
N PRO A 26 -8.96 4.47 -0.62
CA PRO A 26 -8.47 4.56 -1.99
C PRO A 26 -7.75 5.87 -2.31
N CYS A 27 -6.48 5.76 -2.70
CA CYS A 27 -5.57 6.88 -2.92
C CYS A 27 -5.63 7.50 -4.32
N GLN A 28 -6.50 6.98 -5.19
CA GLN A 28 -6.50 7.26 -6.64
C GLN A 28 -6.72 8.73 -6.97
N VAL A 29 -7.46 9.46 -6.13
CA VAL A 29 -7.66 10.91 -6.28
C VAL A 29 -6.43 11.75 -5.95
N PHE A 30 -5.49 11.21 -5.16
CA PHE A 30 -4.28 11.89 -4.67
C PHE A 30 -3.00 11.41 -5.37
N SER A 31 -3.08 10.38 -6.21
CA SER A 31 -1.93 9.87 -6.95
C SER A 31 -1.51 10.83 -8.08
N VAL A 32 -0.20 11.08 -8.21
CA VAL A 32 0.39 11.86 -9.31
C VAL A 32 0.02 11.26 -10.67
N LEU A 33 -0.15 9.93 -10.74
CA LEU A 33 -0.51 9.19 -11.95
C LEU A 33 -1.99 9.34 -12.35
N LYS A 34 -2.81 10.07 -11.58
CA LYS A 34 -4.22 10.35 -11.92
C LYS A 34 -4.36 10.96 -13.33
N ARG A 35 -3.41 11.82 -13.74
CA ARG A 35 -3.43 12.45 -15.07
C ARG A 35 -3.29 11.45 -16.23
N LEU A 36 -2.71 10.27 -15.96
CA LEU A 36 -2.48 9.22 -16.94
C LEU A 36 -3.57 8.14 -16.94
N ASN A 37 -4.50 8.18 -15.97
CA ASN A 37 -5.57 7.21 -15.86
C ASN A 37 -6.93 7.93 -15.69
N PRO A 38 -7.72 8.07 -16.77
CA PRO A 38 -9.04 8.72 -16.72
C PRO A 38 -10.04 8.06 -15.77
N LYS A 39 -9.79 6.80 -15.36
CA LYS A 39 -10.60 6.06 -14.38
C LYS A 39 -10.16 6.28 -12.93
N ALA A 40 -9.06 7.01 -12.70
CA ALA A 40 -8.58 7.33 -11.37
C ALA A 40 -9.56 8.26 -10.65
N GLY A 41 -10.12 7.78 -9.54
CA GLY A 41 -11.11 8.52 -8.75
C GLY A 41 -12.55 8.04 -8.92
N LYS A 42 -12.79 6.86 -9.52
CA LYS A 42 -14.12 6.21 -9.56
C LYS A 42 -14.83 6.20 -8.20
N HIS A 43 -14.07 6.09 -7.12
CA HIS A 43 -14.60 6.02 -5.75
C HIS A 43 -14.54 7.34 -4.97
N GLY A 44 -14.04 8.42 -5.59
CA GLY A 44 -13.87 9.72 -4.92
C GLY A 44 -12.85 9.69 -3.77
N ASN A 45 -12.94 10.67 -2.87
CA ASN A 45 -12.17 10.73 -1.63
C ASN A 45 -12.93 9.98 -0.52
N LEU A 46 -12.37 8.87 -0.02
CA LEU A 46 -12.94 8.10 1.09
C LEU A 46 -12.19 8.29 2.42
N ILE A 47 -11.27 9.27 2.51
CA ILE A 47 -10.69 9.67 3.80
C ILE A 47 -11.79 10.09 4.80
N PRO A 48 -12.84 10.84 4.42
CA PRO A 48 -13.93 11.18 5.35
C PRO A 48 -14.65 9.95 5.93
N GLU A 49 -14.79 8.87 5.16
CA GLU A 49 -15.38 7.64 5.68
C GLU A 49 -14.45 6.92 6.66
N PHE A 50 -13.13 6.98 6.43
CA PHE A 50 -12.15 6.50 7.40
C PHE A 50 -12.23 7.32 8.70
N GLU A 51 -12.29 8.65 8.59
CA GLU A 51 -12.45 9.56 9.75
C GLU A 51 -13.72 9.25 10.54
N ARG A 52 -14.85 9.06 9.85
CA ARG A 52 -16.13 8.67 10.45
C ARG A 52 -16.00 7.35 11.22
N VAL A 53 -15.43 6.32 10.59
CA VAL A 53 -15.22 5.01 11.23
C VAL A 53 -14.35 5.13 12.48
N VAL A 54 -13.23 5.87 12.43
CA VAL A 54 -12.40 6.11 13.62
C VAL A 54 -13.18 6.87 14.70
N GLY A 55 -14.01 7.84 14.30
CA GLY A 55 -14.87 8.61 15.20
C GLY A 55 -15.94 7.75 15.90
N GLU A 56 -16.51 6.77 15.20
CA GLU A 56 -17.50 5.82 15.72
C GLU A 56 -16.85 4.75 16.62
N VAL A 57 -15.78 4.11 16.15
CA VAL A 57 -15.05 3.08 16.92
C VAL A 57 -14.44 3.66 18.20
N ARG A 58 -13.97 4.92 18.13
CA ARG A 58 -13.23 5.64 19.18
C ARG A 58 -11.99 4.88 19.72
N PRO A 59 -11.14 4.27 18.85
CA PRO A 59 -10.02 3.43 19.27
C PRO A 59 -8.97 4.21 20.07
N ARG A 60 -8.03 3.52 20.72
CA ARG A 60 -6.87 4.17 21.35
C ARG A 60 -5.97 4.80 20.28
N TRP A 61 -5.84 4.16 19.12
CA TRP A 61 -4.96 4.63 18.05
C TRP A 61 -5.50 4.25 16.67
N PHE A 62 -4.97 4.89 15.63
CA PHE A 62 -5.20 4.44 14.26
C PHE A 62 -3.97 4.61 13.38
N VAL A 63 -3.90 3.84 12.29
CA VAL A 63 -2.95 4.05 11.20
C VAL A 63 -3.72 4.14 9.89
N MET A 64 -3.52 5.24 9.16
CA MET A 64 -3.98 5.37 7.77
C MET A 64 -2.78 5.31 6.82
N GLU A 65 -2.72 4.29 5.98
CA GLU A 65 -1.75 4.24 4.86
C GLU A 65 -2.29 5.01 3.66
N ASN A 66 -1.42 5.74 2.98
CA ASN A 66 -1.77 6.40 1.74
C ASN A 66 -0.54 6.75 0.88
N VAL A 67 -0.80 7.35 -0.29
CA VAL A 67 0.26 7.96 -1.11
C VAL A 67 0.83 9.22 -0.44
N PRO A 68 2.10 9.58 -0.69
CA PRO A 68 2.78 10.69 0.00
C PRO A 68 2.03 12.03 0.01
N ALA A 69 1.28 12.33 -1.07
CA ALA A 69 0.53 13.57 -1.24
C ALA A 69 -0.86 13.57 -0.56
N ALA A 70 -1.25 12.49 0.11
CA ALA A 70 -2.55 12.43 0.77
C ALA A 70 -2.66 13.44 1.94
N PRO A 71 -3.84 14.07 2.11
CA PRO A 71 -4.08 14.97 3.22
C PRO A 71 -4.06 14.21 4.56
N MET A 72 -3.80 14.93 5.64
CA MET A 72 -3.93 14.37 6.98
C MET A 72 -5.40 14.17 7.33
N PRO A 73 -5.78 13.05 7.96
CA PRO A 73 -7.12 12.87 8.47
C PRO A 73 -7.34 13.81 9.66
N CYS A 74 -8.54 14.37 9.78
CA CYS A 74 -8.95 15.20 10.89
C CYS A 74 -10.00 14.44 11.72
N VAL A 75 -9.58 13.88 12.84
CA VAL A 75 -10.48 13.16 13.76
C VAL A 75 -10.48 13.84 15.11
N LYS A 76 -11.67 14.21 15.60
CA LYS A 76 -11.84 14.82 16.92
C LYS A 76 -11.17 13.96 18.00
N ASP A 77 -10.43 14.61 18.90
CA ASP A 77 -9.69 14.00 20.02
C ASP A 77 -8.37 13.30 19.63
N TYR A 78 -7.93 13.30 18.37
CA TYR A 78 -6.67 12.62 17.96
C TYR A 78 -5.60 13.63 17.54
N GLY A 79 -4.40 13.49 18.12
CA GLY A 79 -3.19 14.05 17.56
C GLY A 79 -2.66 13.12 16.47
N VAL A 80 -2.37 13.65 15.28
CA VAL A 80 -1.94 12.86 14.11
C VAL A 80 -0.55 13.27 13.66
N THR A 81 0.32 12.29 13.41
CA THR A 81 1.66 12.51 12.85
C THR A 81 1.85 11.79 11.53
N ARG A 82 2.86 12.23 10.79
CA ARG A 82 3.27 11.65 9.51
C ARG A 82 4.50 10.77 9.71
N ALA A 83 4.46 9.57 9.15
CA ALA A 83 5.59 8.67 9.02
C ALA A 83 5.76 8.28 7.54
N PRO A 84 6.49 9.10 6.75
CA PRO A 84 6.90 8.72 5.40
C PRO A 84 7.82 7.50 5.46
N LEU A 85 7.59 6.54 4.58
CA LEU A 85 8.40 5.33 4.52
C LEU A 85 8.47 4.81 3.08
N ASP A 86 9.68 4.54 2.61
CA ASP A 86 9.93 3.71 1.44
C ASP A 86 10.37 2.32 1.92
N ASN A 87 9.93 1.27 1.24
CA ASN A 87 10.33 -0.10 1.52
C ASN A 87 11.86 -0.27 1.43
N ARG A 88 12.55 0.50 0.57
CA ARG A 88 14.03 0.56 0.50
C ARG A 88 14.69 0.95 1.82
N GLN A 89 14.06 1.81 2.60
CA GLN A 89 14.58 2.23 3.91
C GLN A 89 14.59 1.09 4.93
N LEU A 90 13.92 -0.03 4.62
CA LEU A 90 13.94 -1.26 5.40
C LEU A 90 14.91 -2.31 4.84
N GLY A 91 15.74 -1.95 3.84
CA GLY A 91 16.69 -2.86 3.18
C GLY A 91 16.10 -3.65 2.02
N GLU A 92 14.88 -3.33 1.60
CA GLU A 92 14.19 -4.08 0.54
C GLU A 92 14.54 -3.59 -0.87
N ALA A 93 14.44 -4.49 -1.85
CA ALA A 93 14.79 -4.19 -3.23
C ALA A 93 13.76 -3.34 -3.99
N GLN A 94 12.52 -3.21 -3.48
CA GLN A 94 11.47 -2.45 -4.15
C GLN A 94 11.40 -1.02 -3.61
N SER A 95 11.37 0.01 -4.46
CA SER A 95 10.93 1.36 -4.05
C SER A 95 9.42 1.45 -4.06
N ARG A 96 8.83 1.79 -2.91
CA ARG A 96 7.39 2.02 -2.75
C ARG A 96 7.13 3.10 -1.70
N PRO A 97 7.35 4.38 -2.04
CA PRO A 97 7.14 5.47 -1.11
C PRO A 97 5.66 5.58 -0.73
N ARG A 98 5.39 5.59 0.57
CA ARG A 98 4.08 5.77 1.19
C ARG A 98 4.16 6.72 2.37
N ILE A 99 3.00 7.24 2.76
CA ILE A 99 2.82 7.92 4.03
C ILE A 99 1.96 7.03 4.93
N PHE A 100 2.41 6.85 6.17
CA PHE A 100 1.59 6.32 7.25
C PHE A 100 1.21 7.47 8.17
N LEU A 101 -0.08 7.64 8.41
CA LEU A 101 -0.64 8.70 9.23
C LEU A 101 -1.10 8.06 10.55
N PHE A 102 -0.36 8.31 11.61
CA PHE A 102 -0.60 7.69 12.91
C PHE A 102 -1.35 8.66 13.81
N GLY A 103 -2.55 8.27 14.24
CA GLY A 103 -3.36 9.04 15.16
C GLY A 103 -3.39 8.42 16.54
N ARG A 104 -3.25 9.25 17.57
CA ARG A 104 -3.35 8.84 18.98
C ARG A 104 -4.39 9.68 19.70
N LYS A 105 -5.32 9.01 20.36
CA LYS A 105 -6.40 9.65 21.13
C LYS A 105 -5.86 10.34 22.37
N TYR A 106 -6.28 11.58 22.62
CA TYR A 106 -5.91 12.41 23.77
C TYR A 106 -4.39 12.54 24.00
N SER A 107 -3.59 12.37 22.96
CA SER A 107 -2.14 12.59 23.03
C SER A 107 -1.75 13.60 21.96
N PRO A 108 -0.85 14.54 22.28
CA PRO A 108 -0.21 15.36 21.25
C PRO A 108 0.56 14.45 20.28
N GLY A 109 0.75 14.90 19.04
CA GLY A 109 1.25 14.09 17.93
C GLY A 109 2.46 13.22 18.29
N VAL A 110 2.22 11.93 18.52
CA VAL A 110 3.26 10.93 18.78
C VAL A 110 3.89 10.52 17.45
N HIS A 111 5.19 10.70 17.30
CA HIS A 111 5.91 10.29 16.10
C HIS A 111 6.34 8.82 16.17
N LEU A 112 6.03 8.05 15.14
CA LEU A 112 6.49 6.66 15.04
C LEU A 112 8.00 6.61 14.78
N ARG A 113 8.73 5.93 15.67
CA ARG A 113 10.15 5.64 15.49
C ARG A 113 10.32 4.35 14.68
N ILE A 114 10.76 4.47 13.45
CA ILE A 114 10.96 3.35 12.52
C ILE A 114 12.46 3.23 12.25
N PRO A 115 13.12 2.15 12.71
CA PRO A 115 14.51 1.91 12.36
C PRO A 115 14.67 1.69 10.85
N THR A 116 15.59 2.43 10.24
CA THR A 116 15.92 2.32 8.81
C THR A 116 17.35 1.80 8.64
N VAL A 117 17.64 1.22 7.48
CA VAL A 117 19.01 0.87 7.10
C VAL A 117 19.84 2.15 6.92
N ALA A 118 21.14 2.06 7.24
CA ALA A 118 22.06 3.19 7.10
C ALA A 118 22.33 3.54 5.62
N LEU A 119 22.37 2.52 4.77
CA LEU A 119 22.60 2.65 3.33
C LEU A 119 21.56 1.83 2.58
N GLU A 120 20.87 2.48 1.65
CA GLU A 120 19.95 1.83 0.72
C GLU A 120 20.71 1.29 -0.50
N SER A 121 20.20 0.21 -1.10
CA SER A 121 20.74 -0.27 -2.38
C SER A 121 20.56 0.79 -3.48
N ILE A 122 21.61 1.00 -4.27
CA ILE A 122 21.56 1.86 -5.47
C ILE A 122 20.65 1.21 -6.53
N GLU A 123 20.72 -0.12 -6.65
CA GLU A 123 19.86 -0.89 -7.54
C GLU A 123 18.55 -1.23 -6.84
N TYR A 124 17.44 -0.86 -7.47
CA TYR A 124 16.10 -1.14 -6.94
C TYR A 124 15.10 -1.40 -8.07
N SER A 125 14.05 -2.13 -7.73
CA SER A 125 12.87 -2.35 -8.55
C SER A 125 11.81 -1.29 -8.26
N PRO A 126 11.06 -0.81 -9.27
CA PRO A 126 9.94 0.10 -9.04
C PRO A 126 8.78 -0.60 -8.32
N ALA A 127 7.84 0.21 -7.80
CA ALA A 127 6.67 -0.29 -7.11
C ALA A 127 5.87 -1.29 -7.95
N VAL A 128 5.46 -2.40 -7.33
CA VAL A 128 4.58 -3.37 -7.98
C VAL A 128 3.18 -2.76 -8.15
N CYS A 129 2.75 -2.62 -9.41
CA CYS A 129 1.41 -2.21 -9.81
C CYS A 129 0.60 -3.42 -10.35
N SER A 130 -0.73 -3.29 -10.42
CA SER A 130 -1.60 -4.38 -10.90
C SER A 130 -1.32 -4.81 -12.35
N ASP A 131 -0.80 -3.91 -13.17
CA ASP A 131 -0.40 -4.11 -14.56
C ASP A 131 1.11 -4.30 -14.75
N ALA A 132 1.86 -4.54 -13.65
CA ALA A 132 3.32 -4.67 -13.67
C ALA A 132 3.81 -5.64 -14.76
N ARG A 133 4.80 -5.18 -15.52
CA ARG A 133 5.47 -5.94 -16.58
C ARG A 133 6.95 -6.11 -16.25
N GLN A 134 7.53 -7.20 -16.72
CA GLN A 134 8.97 -7.37 -16.70
C GLN A 134 9.60 -6.34 -17.64
N VAL A 135 10.66 -5.68 -17.18
CA VAL A 135 11.52 -4.91 -18.07
C VAL A 135 12.25 -5.93 -18.94
N PRO A 136 12.15 -5.88 -20.29
CA PRO A 136 12.93 -6.76 -21.13
C PRO A 136 14.40 -6.59 -20.76
N ALA A 137 15.08 -7.68 -20.40
CA ALA A 137 16.53 -7.64 -20.27
C ALA A 137 17.09 -7.14 -21.61
N ALA A 138 17.81 -6.03 -21.59
CA ALA A 138 18.64 -5.65 -22.72
C ALA A 138 19.80 -6.65 -22.78
N ILE A 139 19.52 -7.86 -23.27
CA ILE A 139 20.56 -8.81 -23.65
C ILE A 139 21.30 -8.14 -24.79
N GLY A 140 22.60 -7.91 -24.58
CA GLY A 140 23.47 -7.13 -25.46
C GLY A 140 23.22 -7.37 -26.95
N GLY A 141 23.29 -6.27 -27.71
CA GLY A 141 23.24 -6.31 -29.17
C GLY A 141 22.24 -5.32 -29.76
N SER A 142 22.76 -4.18 -30.20
CA SER A 142 22.19 -3.31 -31.24
C SER A 142 20.90 -2.51 -30.96
N GLY A 143 20.45 -2.26 -29.72
CA GLY A 143 19.44 -1.22 -29.42
C GLY A 143 18.11 -1.25 -30.20
N LYS A 144 17.85 -2.32 -30.98
CA LYS A 144 16.68 -2.47 -31.82
C LYS A 144 15.70 -3.37 -31.08
N PRO A 145 14.46 -2.92 -30.81
CA PRO A 145 13.47 -3.76 -30.18
C PRO A 145 13.22 -5.00 -31.06
N LYS A 146 13.60 -6.19 -30.57
CA LYS A 146 13.25 -7.45 -31.24
C LYS A 146 11.74 -7.61 -31.19
N ARG A 147 11.14 -7.57 -32.37
CA ARG A 147 9.71 -7.78 -32.59
C ARG A 147 9.39 -9.26 -32.29
N ILE A 148 8.82 -9.55 -31.12
CA ILE A 148 8.35 -10.90 -30.80
C ILE A 148 7.13 -11.17 -31.69
N GLN A 149 7.29 -12.03 -32.70
CA GLN A 149 6.17 -12.56 -33.48
C GLN A 149 5.37 -13.52 -32.58
N ALA A 150 4.26 -13.05 -32.02
CA ALA A 150 3.27 -13.92 -31.41
C ALA A 150 2.38 -14.53 -32.50
N ARG A 151 2.41 -15.86 -32.65
CA ARG A 151 1.31 -16.60 -33.29
C ARG A 151 0.10 -16.50 -32.34
N GLY A 152 -0.95 -15.83 -32.79
CA GLY A 152 -2.25 -15.79 -32.09
C GLY A 152 -2.50 -14.53 -31.27
N GLY A 153 -3.39 -13.68 -31.78
CA GLY A 153 -4.30 -12.77 -31.06
C GLY A 153 -3.80 -12.04 -29.81
N TYR A 154 -3.15 -10.89 -29.99
CA TYR A 154 -3.38 -9.58 -29.34
C TYR A 154 -2.13 -8.74 -29.62
N ARG A 155 -2.29 -7.57 -30.25
CA ARG A 155 -1.19 -6.66 -30.61
C ARG A 155 -0.47 -6.17 -29.34
N GLN A 156 0.65 -6.80 -28.99
CA GLN A 156 1.58 -6.27 -27.99
C GLN A 156 2.25 -5.03 -28.59
N GLY A 157 2.11 -3.88 -27.92
CA GLY A 157 2.84 -2.67 -28.30
C GLY A 157 4.35 -2.93 -28.27
N PRO A 158 5.14 -2.34 -29.18
CA PRO A 158 6.58 -2.57 -29.25
C PRO A 158 7.26 -2.12 -27.95
N GLY A 159 8.06 -3.01 -27.34
CA GLY A 159 8.94 -2.68 -26.21
C GLY A 159 8.44 -3.01 -24.80
N MET A 160 7.22 -3.52 -24.61
CA MET A 160 6.76 -3.96 -23.29
C MET A 160 7.01 -5.45 -23.07
N GLY A 161 7.79 -5.80 -22.05
CA GLY A 161 8.01 -7.19 -21.65
C GLY A 161 6.74 -7.89 -21.16
N PRO A 162 6.82 -9.21 -20.90
CA PRO A 162 5.66 -9.99 -20.43
C PRO A 162 5.16 -9.46 -19.09
N ARG A 163 3.88 -9.69 -18.79
CA ARG A 163 3.33 -9.39 -17.46
C ARG A 163 4.13 -10.15 -16.39
N MET A 164 4.48 -9.48 -15.30
CA MET A 164 5.21 -10.05 -14.17
C MET A 164 4.44 -11.27 -13.61
N SER A 165 5.08 -12.31 -13.11
CA SER A 165 4.33 -13.43 -12.48
C SER A 165 3.73 -12.99 -11.12
N VAL A 166 2.66 -13.65 -10.67
CA VAL A 166 2.09 -13.40 -9.33
C VAL A 166 3.13 -13.67 -8.24
N ALA A 167 3.88 -14.78 -8.36
CA ALA A 167 4.96 -15.13 -7.45
C ALA A 167 6.02 -14.02 -7.36
N LYS A 168 6.45 -13.43 -8.49
CA LYS A 168 7.43 -12.33 -8.48
C LYS A 168 6.86 -11.05 -7.86
N MET A 169 5.57 -10.78 -8.08
CA MET A 169 4.90 -9.65 -7.44
C MET A 169 4.82 -9.82 -5.91
N LEU A 170 4.57 -11.05 -5.43
CA LEU A 170 4.57 -11.39 -4.00
C LEU A 170 5.97 -11.25 -3.40
N GLU A 171 6.98 -11.82 -4.07
CA GLU A 171 8.38 -11.72 -3.68
C GLU A 171 8.82 -10.26 -3.49
N LEU A 172 8.56 -9.40 -4.47
CA LEU A 172 8.90 -7.96 -4.38
C LEU A 172 8.14 -7.21 -3.28
N GLN A 173 6.96 -7.69 -2.89
CA GLN A 173 6.17 -7.16 -1.77
C GLN A 173 6.57 -7.80 -0.43
N GLY A 174 7.56 -8.71 -0.42
CA GLY A 174 8.07 -9.41 0.75
C GLY A 174 7.17 -10.53 1.26
N PHE A 175 6.27 -11.06 0.43
CA PHE A 175 5.37 -12.17 0.78
C PHE A 175 5.88 -13.52 0.22
N PRO A 176 5.54 -14.65 0.88
CA PRO A 176 5.73 -15.97 0.32
C PRO A 176 5.09 -16.11 -1.08
N GLY A 177 5.75 -16.83 -1.99
CA GLY A 177 5.32 -16.95 -3.38
C GLY A 177 3.98 -17.66 -3.59
N ASP A 178 3.56 -18.44 -2.59
CA ASP A 178 2.36 -19.28 -2.51
C ASP A 178 1.23 -18.64 -1.67
N MET A 179 1.45 -17.46 -1.09
CA MET A 179 0.52 -16.82 -0.13
C MET A 179 -0.94 -16.72 -0.63
N LEU A 180 -1.14 -16.61 -1.95
CA LEU A 180 -2.46 -16.43 -2.55
C LEU A 180 -2.94 -17.67 -3.32
N ASP A 181 -2.31 -18.83 -3.19
CA ASP A 181 -2.63 -20.01 -4.00
C ASP A 181 -4.06 -20.50 -3.76
N GLU A 182 -4.45 -20.60 -2.49
CA GLU A 182 -5.81 -20.99 -2.05
C GLU A 182 -6.83 -19.85 -2.17
N CYS A 183 -6.40 -18.63 -2.51
CA CYS A 183 -7.30 -17.49 -2.62
C CYS A 183 -8.23 -17.65 -3.84
N PRO A 184 -9.56 -17.48 -3.69
CA PRO A 184 -10.54 -17.68 -4.77
C PRO A 184 -10.50 -16.59 -5.85
N PHE A 185 -9.51 -15.69 -5.81
CA PHE A 185 -9.35 -14.63 -6.80
C PHE A 185 -8.85 -15.16 -8.14
N THR A 186 -9.36 -14.56 -9.22
CA THR A 186 -8.76 -14.71 -10.55
C THR A 186 -7.31 -14.20 -10.55
N ALA A 187 -6.50 -14.62 -11.53
CA ALA A 187 -5.13 -14.13 -11.65
C ALA A 187 -5.04 -12.59 -11.70
N GLU A 188 -5.98 -11.93 -12.38
CA GLU A 188 -6.08 -10.46 -12.39
C GLU A 188 -6.48 -9.90 -11.02
N GLY A 189 -7.37 -10.58 -10.29
CA GLY A 189 -7.73 -10.24 -8.92
C GLY A 189 -6.53 -10.32 -7.97
N LYS A 190 -5.74 -11.39 -8.03
CA LYS A 190 -4.49 -11.55 -7.27
C LYS A 190 -3.52 -10.41 -7.56
N ARG A 191 -3.30 -10.07 -8.84
CA ARG A 191 -2.43 -8.94 -9.24
C ARG A 191 -2.91 -7.60 -8.68
N LYS A 192 -4.23 -7.33 -8.71
CA LYS A 192 -4.81 -6.11 -8.15
C LYS A 192 -4.63 -6.05 -6.63
N ALA A 193 -4.87 -7.16 -5.93
CA ALA A 193 -4.66 -7.24 -4.49
C ALA A 193 -3.20 -6.94 -4.13
N ILE A 194 -2.25 -7.59 -4.81
CA ILE A 194 -0.82 -7.39 -4.57
C ILE A 194 -0.39 -5.96 -4.91
N GLY A 195 -0.80 -5.44 -6.07
CA GLY A 195 -0.41 -4.10 -6.53
C GLY A 195 -0.94 -2.96 -5.65
N ASN A 196 -2.09 -3.16 -4.99
CA ASN A 196 -2.64 -2.20 -4.04
C ASN A 196 -2.14 -2.41 -2.61
N GLY A 197 -1.62 -3.59 -2.28
CA GLY A 197 -1.16 -3.93 -0.94
C GLY A 197 0.03 -3.10 -0.45
N VAL A 198 0.18 -3.05 0.86
CA VAL A 198 1.39 -2.56 1.54
C VAL A 198 2.41 -3.71 1.59
N PRO A 199 3.69 -3.48 1.29
CA PRO A 199 4.73 -4.50 1.44
C PRO A 199 4.75 -5.03 2.87
N LEU A 200 4.95 -6.35 3.02
CA LEU A 200 5.00 -7.01 4.32
C LEU A 200 6.07 -6.40 5.26
N PRO A 201 7.29 -6.05 4.79
CA PRO A 201 8.31 -5.42 5.63
C PRO A 201 7.84 -4.07 6.19
N MET A 202 7.23 -3.22 5.36
CA MET A 202 6.64 -1.95 5.80
C MET A 202 5.54 -2.16 6.84
N GLY A 203 4.61 -3.10 6.57
CA GLY A 203 3.56 -3.44 7.53
C GLY A 203 4.11 -3.88 8.89
N ARG A 204 5.13 -4.75 8.90
CA ARG A 204 5.82 -5.20 10.12
C ARG A 204 6.54 -4.06 10.84
N ALA A 205 7.20 -3.17 10.12
CA ALA A 205 7.92 -2.04 10.70
C ALA A 205 6.95 -1.06 11.39
N ILE A 206 5.84 -0.73 10.73
CA ILE A 206 4.79 0.12 11.30
C ILE A 206 4.14 -0.53 12.52
N ALA A 207 3.79 -1.81 12.46
CA ALA A 207 3.21 -2.52 13.60
C ALA A 207 4.13 -2.50 14.83
N LYS A 208 5.45 -2.72 14.64
CA LYS A 208 6.44 -2.62 15.72
C LYS A 208 6.55 -1.20 16.27
N ALA A 209 6.54 -0.19 15.39
CA ALA A 209 6.64 1.21 15.80
C ALA A 209 5.40 1.68 16.59
N VAL A 210 4.20 1.28 16.15
CA VAL A 210 2.95 1.51 16.89
C VAL A 210 3.01 0.87 18.27
N ARG A 211 3.41 -0.41 18.34
CA ARG A 211 3.50 -1.11 19.63
C ARG A 211 4.43 -0.39 20.61
N ARG A 212 5.63 0.02 20.16
CA ARG A 212 6.58 0.80 20.98
C ARG A 212 5.98 2.13 21.44
N ALA A 213 5.32 2.85 20.54
CA ALA A 213 4.68 4.12 20.87
C ALA A 213 3.55 3.98 21.91
N LEU A 214 2.90 2.81 21.98
CA LEU A 214 1.90 2.51 23.01
C LEU A 214 2.52 2.04 24.33
N GLU A 215 3.65 1.34 24.28
CA GLU A 215 4.40 0.85 25.46
C GLU A 215 5.15 1.98 26.19
N GLU A 216 5.80 2.90 25.46
CA GLU A 216 6.56 4.04 26.02
C GLU A 216 5.71 5.01 26.86
N GLN A 217 4.37 4.91 26.80
CA GLN A 217 3.44 5.70 27.64
C GLN A 217 2.93 4.95 28.88
N ALA A 218 3.10 3.62 28.94
CA ALA A 218 2.66 2.82 30.08
C ALA A 218 3.74 2.73 31.18
N ALA A 219 4.97 3.18 30.88
CA ALA A 219 6.10 3.28 31.78
C ALA A 219 6.26 4.73 32.28
#